data_AF-A0AAU4ANM8-F1
#
_entry.id   AF-A0AAU4ANM8-F1
#
_cell.length_a   1.000
_cell.length_b   1.000
_cell.length_c   1.000
_cell.angle_alpha   90.00
_cell.angle_beta   90.00
_cell.angle_gamma   90.00
#
_symmetry.space_group_name_H-M   'P 1'
#
loop_
_entity.id
_entity.type
_entity.pdbx_description
1 polymer ?
#
loop_
_entity_poly.entity_id
_entity_poly.type
_entity_poly.pdbx_seq_one_letter_code
_entity_poly.pdbx_strand_id
1 'polypeptide(L)'
;MLSEGSTAGPAGKFGAPDRRGEPSQKLWGLTKAGLDSAAIKLKREPDVMGGRARGAGTGGAPHAMAVNSTAVAFIRGGRLPGASAGIGGIDSWRTEAAHPLSSSGKRNVRADAVFQDKDACVPLLMVEVDRSTEPAHVLADKVASYADFYARRVRPPGLPPSTGHGTIGDLNTVPFWETLYRRTGLAGLPPLAIVLTGAGPTALEGRMRAVGRLSREFWAGQEHAEYSYGTSDDGDGGFYLGFTGKVPLVMTTLDRLQQHGPMGPVWFRVAQERGREPEPLLKALTDTRTAAEYRQRRKQRERAAPALSSLRVRSGRARAWCVAGVSRASRSDGSPGGYALAGCGLVRPLRPGAPFV
;
A
#
# COMPACT_ATOMS: atom_id res chain seq x y z
N MET A 1 -15.71 41.92 -22.96
CA MET A 1 -14.72 41.59 -23.99
C MET A 1 -13.53 40.92 -23.31
N LEU A 2 -13.46 39.59 -23.33
CA LEU A 2 -12.27 38.86 -22.89
C LEU A 2 -11.35 38.77 -24.10
N SER A 3 -10.15 39.36 -24.01
CA SER A 3 -9.16 39.25 -25.09
C SER A 3 -8.80 37.78 -25.31
N GLU A 4 -8.93 37.31 -26.55
CA GLU A 4 -8.45 36.00 -27.03
C GLU A 4 -6.92 35.94 -27.02
N GLY A 5 -6.31 36.08 -25.84
CA GLY A 5 -4.88 35.90 -25.64
C GLY A 5 -4.57 34.42 -25.50
N SER A 6 -3.57 33.92 -26.25
CA SER A 6 -3.07 32.55 -26.12
C SER A 6 -2.84 32.17 -24.65
N THR A 7 -3.50 31.12 -24.19
CA THR A 7 -3.44 30.64 -22.80
C THR A 7 -2.18 29.82 -22.50
N ALA A 8 -1.40 29.47 -23.52
CA ALA A 8 -0.16 28.71 -23.42
C ALA A 8 1.00 29.39 -24.18
N GLY A 9 2.24 29.21 -23.68
CA GLY A 9 3.47 29.67 -24.33
C GLY A 9 4.70 28.83 -23.97
N PRO A 10 5.78 28.89 -24.78
CA PRO A 10 6.96 28.05 -24.59
C PRO A 10 7.75 28.43 -23.32
N ALA A 11 8.22 27.42 -22.58
CA ALA A 11 9.11 27.60 -21.43
C ALA A 11 10.59 27.32 -21.81
N GLY A 12 11.28 28.29 -22.40
CA GLY A 12 12.75 28.23 -22.61
C GLY A 12 13.25 28.38 -24.06
N LYS A 13 14.58 28.37 -24.23
CA LYS A 13 15.27 28.47 -25.54
C LYS A 13 15.37 27.10 -26.23
N PHE A 14 15.24 27.13 -27.55
CA PHE A 14 15.15 25.99 -28.47
C PHE A 14 16.48 25.23 -28.68
N GLY A 15 16.39 23.92 -28.97
CA GLY A 15 17.14 23.34 -30.10
C GLY A 15 18.29 22.37 -29.83
N ALA A 16 18.68 22.05 -28.59
CA ALA A 16 19.72 21.04 -28.35
C ALA A 16 19.09 19.68 -27.99
N PRO A 17 19.42 18.58 -28.69
CA PRO A 17 19.13 17.24 -28.21
C PRO A 17 19.79 17.03 -26.83
N ASP A 18 19.19 16.18 -26.00
CA ASP A 18 19.81 15.85 -24.71
C ASP A 18 21.12 15.04 -24.91
N ARG A 19 21.87 14.80 -23.83
CA ARG A 19 23.14 14.04 -23.90
C ARG A 19 22.99 12.62 -24.48
N ARG A 20 21.78 12.13 -24.68
CA ARG A 20 21.45 10.79 -25.20
C ARG A 20 20.88 10.82 -26.63
N GLY A 21 20.79 12.00 -27.26
CA GLY A 21 20.26 12.15 -28.61
C GLY A 21 18.73 12.13 -28.70
N GLU A 22 18.03 12.17 -27.56
CA GLU A 22 16.57 12.20 -27.55
C GLU A 22 16.05 13.60 -27.91
N PRO A 23 14.94 13.71 -28.68
CA PRO A 23 14.35 14.99 -29.02
C PRO A 23 13.91 15.72 -27.75
N SER A 24 14.30 17.00 -27.62
CA SER A 24 13.94 17.83 -26.48
C SER A 24 12.42 17.84 -26.28
N GLN A 25 11.93 17.30 -25.16
CA GLN A 25 10.51 17.33 -24.85
C GLN A 25 10.10 18.75 -24.40
N LYS A 26 9.11 19.32 -25.09
CA LYS A 26 8.61 20.68 -24.84
C LYS A 26 7.73 20.70 -23.60
N LEU A 27 8.01 21.62 -22.67
CA LEU A 27 7.06 21.99 -21.62
C LEU A 27 6.36 23.29 -21.99
N TRP A 28 5.03 23.27 -21.86
CA TRP A 28 4.17 24.43 -22.04
C TRP A 28 3.68 24.87 -20.67
N GLY A 29 3.92 26.13 -20.32
CA GLY A 29 3.38 26.75 -19.12
C GLY A 29 2.13 27.56 -19.44
N LEU A 30 1.25 27.73 -18.46
CA LEU A 30 0.16 28.70 -18.56
C LEU A 30 0.75 30.12 -18.70
N THR A 31 0.14 30.93 -19.57
CA THR A 31 0.39 32.38 -19.59
C THR A 31 -0.24 33.02 -18.35
N LYS A 32 0.05 34.29 -18.08
CA LYS A 32 -0.60 35.02 -16.97
C LYS A 32 -2.14 34.93 -17.08
N ALA A 33 -2.68 35.16 -18.27
CA ALA A 33 -4.12 35.00 -18.54
C ALA A 33 -4.62 33.56 -18.32
N GLY A 34 -3.80 32.55 -18.66
CA GLY A 34 -4.10 31.15 -18.37
C GLY A 34 -4.11 30.84 -16.87
N LEU A 35 -3.17 31.40 -16.11
CA LEU A 35 -3.13 31.29 -14.64
C LEU A 35 -4.32 32.01 -14.00
N ASP A 36 -4.66 33.22 -14.45
CA ASP A 36 -5.81 33.98 -13.95
C ASP A 36 -7.13 33.23 -14.23
N SER A 37 -7.25 32.61 -15.40
CA SER A 37 -8.40 31.76 -15.75
C SER A 37 -8.47 30.48 -14.90
N ALA A 38 -7.31 29.85 -14.66
CA ALA A 38 -7.20 28.69 -13.79
C ALA A 38 -7.54 29.05 -12.33
N ALA A 39 -7.19 30.25 -11.86
CA ALA A 39 -7.46 30.71 -10.50
C ALA A 39 -8.95 30.71 -10.19
N ILE A 40 -9.75 31.22 -11.14
CA ILE A 40 -11.21 31.25 -11.04
C ILE A 40 -11.78 29.83 -10.94
N LYS A 41 -11.27 28.90 -11.76
CA LYS A 41 -11.77 27.52 -11.80
C LYS A 41 -11.35 26.71 -10.59
N LEU A 42 -10.10 26.86 -10.15
CA LEU A 42 -9.50 26.10 -9.06
C LEU A 42 -9.74 26.72 -7.70
N LYS A 43 -10.25 27.97 -7.64
CA LYS A 43 -10.40 28.76 -6.41
C LYS A 43 -9.11 28.82 -5.60
N ARG A 44 -7.99 29.03 -6.31
CA ARG A 44 -6.63 29.09 -5.78
C ARG A 44 -5.94 30.33 -6.35
N GLU A 45 -5.13 31.01 -5.54
CA GLU A 45 -4.38 32.18 -6.00
C GLU A 45 -3.30 31.79 -7.04
N PRO A 46 -2.98 32.65 -8.02
CA PRO A 46 -1.99 32.36 -9.07
C PRO A 46 -0.60 31.96 -8.59
N ASP A 47 -0.17 32.49 -7.45
CA ASP A 47 1.12 32.24 -6.81
C ASP A 47 1.23 30.84 -6.18
N VAL A 48 0.10 30.22 -5.83
CA VAL A 48 0.05 28.85 -5.29
C VAL A 48 -0.21 27.77 -6.34
N MET A 49 -0.43 28.15 -7.61
CA MET A 49 -0.72 27.22 -8.71
C MET A 49 0.52 26.80 -9.53
N GLY A 50 1.72 27.16 -9.07
CA GLY A 50 3.00 26.78 -9.68
C GLY A 50 3.50 27.80 -10.72
N GLY A 51 4.77 28.18 -10.62
CA GLY A 51 5.40 29.13 -11.54
C GLY A 51 5.90 28.50 -12.84
N ARG A 52 6.33 29.32 -13.80
CA ARG A 52 7.11 28.85 -14.96
C ARG A 52 8.37 28.18 -14.44
N ALA A 53 8.49 26.86 -14.60
CA ALA A 53 9.65 26.09 -14.18
C ALA A 53 10.92 26.55 -14.91
N ARG A 54 11.62 27.54 -14.33
CA ARG A 54 12.94 27.97 -14.79
C ARG A 54 13.92 26.82 -14.55
N GLY A 55 14.24 26.08 -15.61
CA GLY A 55 15.18 24.94 -15.56
C GLY A 55 14.64 23.63 -16.13
N ALA A 56 13.35 23.55 -16.45
CA ALA A 56 12.79 22.30 -16.97
C ALA A 56 13.19 22.00 -18.43
N GLY A 57 13.65 23.01 -19.18
CA GLY A 57 14.02 22.88 -20.59
C GLY A 57 15.36 22.17 -20.88
N THR A 58 16.26 22.02 -19.90
CA THR A 58 17.60 21.42 -20.13
C THR A 58 17.81 20.08 -19.41
N GLY A 59 16.75 19.51 -18.83
CA GLY A 59 16.80 18.18 -18.19
C GLY A 59 15.60 17.86 -17.28
N GLY A 60 14.77 18.85 -16.92
CA GLY A 60 13.64 18.69 -16.01
C GLY A 60 12.29 18.32 -16.64
N ALA A 61 12.15 18.39 -17.97
CA ALA A 61 10.91 18.08 -18.67
C ALA A 61 10.44 16.62 -18.51
N PRO A 62 11.31 15.60 -18.63
CA PRO A 62 10.83 14.22 -18.64
C PRO A 62 10.30 13.73 -17.28
N HIS A 63 10.91 14.18 -16.18
CA HIS A 63 10.45 13.86 -14.82
C HIS A 63 9.11 14.52 -14.50
N ALA A 64 8.99 15.83 -14.74
CA ALA A 64 7.74 16.55 -14.56
C ALA A 64 6.60 15.96 -15.40
N MET A 65 6.90 15.51 -16.63
CA MET A 65 5.93 14.81 -17.47
C MET A 65 5.53 13.44 -16.91
N ALA A 66 6.44 12.71 -16.27
CA ALA A 66 6.11 11.45 -15.60
C ALA A 66 5.23 11.67 -14.36
N VAL A 67 5.47 12.73 -13.59
CA VAL A 67 4.60 13.17 -12.49
C VAL A 67 3.20 13.51 -13.01
N ASN A 68 3.11 14.34 -14.05
CA ASN A 68 1.84 14.68 -14.69
C ASN A 68 1.12 13.45 -15.24
N SER A 69 1.85 12.52 -15.87
CA SER A 69 1.29 11.28 -16.40
C SER A 69 0.74 10.39 -15.29
N THR A 70 1.38 10.39 -14.12
CA THR A 70 0.89 9.68 -12.92
C THR A 70 -0.44 10.27 -12.46
N ALA A 71 -0.53 11.60 -12.32
CA ALA A 71 -1.78 12.27 -11.95
C ALA A 71 -2.90 12.02 -12.97
N VAL A 72 -2.59 12.08 -14.27
CA VAL A 72 -3.55 11.79 -15.35
C VAL A 72 -4.03 10.34 -15.30
N ALA A 73 -3.15 9.37 -15.01
CA ALA A 73 -3.54 7.96 -14.88
C ALA A 73 -4.51 7.75 -13.71
N PHE A 74 -4.36 8.50 -12.62
CA PHE A 74 -5.34 8.48 -11.54
C PHE A 74 -6.67 9.08 -11.97
N ILE A 75 -6.67 10.28 -12.53
CA ILE A 75 -7.89 11.02 -12.89
C ILE A 75 -8.69 10.29 -13.97
N ARG A 76 -8.02 9.71 -14.98
CA ARG A 76 -8.69 9.04 -16.10
C ARG A 76 -8.99 7.57 -15.87
N GLY A 77 -8.24 6.92 -14.98
CA GLY A 77 -8.29 5.46 -14.85
C GLY A 77 -7.49 4.74 -15.92
N GLY A 78 -7.68 3.43 -16.00
CA GLY A 78 -6.93 2.59 -16.95
C GLY A 78 -7.49 2.66 -18.37
N ARG A 79 -6.61 2.44 -19.35
CA ARG A 79 -6.93 2.50 -20.78
C ARG A 79 -7.36 1.16 -21.37
N LEU A 80 -7.11 0.04 -20.69
CA LEU A 80 -7.49 -1.27 -21.19
C LEU A 80 -9.00 -1.53 -21.04
N PRO A 81 -9.60 -2.36 -21.91
CA PRO A 81 -10.98 -2.80 -21.73
C PRO A 81 -11.21 -3.42 -20.35
N GLY A 82 -12.27 -2.99 -19.66
CA GLY A 82 -12.58 -3.45 -18.30
C GLY A 82 -11.68 -2.87 -17.20
N ALA A 83 -10.80 -1.92 -17.51
CA ALA A 83 -10.01 -1.24 -16.50
C ALA A 83 -10.86 -0.39 -15.56
N SER A 84 -10.32 -0.17 -14.35
CA SER A 84 -11.00 0.64 -13.34
C SER A 84 -11.15 2.10 -13.76
N ALA A 85 -12.27 2.70 -13.39
CA ALA A 85 -12.51 4.13 -13.57
C ALA A 85 -11.48 4.96 -12.78
N GLY A 86 -11.25 6.18 -13.25
CA GLY A 86 -10.39 7.13 -12.57
C GLY A 86 -10.96 7.60 -11.22
N ILE A 87 -10.07 8.15 -10.40
CA ILE A 87 -10.38 8.71 -9.08
C ILE A 87 -9.75 10.10 -8.95
N GLY A 88 -10.37 10.95 -8.13
CA GLY A 88 -9.94 12.32 -7.90
C GLY A 88 -10.10 13.27 -9.09
N GLY A 89 -10.03 14.56 -8.77
CA GLY A 89 -9.92 15.65 -9.73
C GLY A 89 -8.53 16.28 -9.70
N ILE A 90 -8.29 17.29 -10.53
CA ILE A 90 -7.05 18.07 -10.50
C ILE A 90 -6.83 18.73 -9.13
N ASP A 91 -7.91 19.10 -8.45
CA ASP A 91 -7.90 19.70 -7.12
C ASP A 91 -7.47 18.74 -6.00
N SER A 92 -7.58 17.43 -6.23
CA SER A 92 -7.06 16.37 -5.35
C SER A 92 -5.53 16.27 -5.36
N TRP A 93 -4.85 16.97 -6.27
CA TRP A 93 -3.40 16.93 -6.45
C TRP A 93 -2.70 18.22 -6.02
N ARG A 94 -1.49 18.06 -5.49
CA ARG A 94 -0.48 19.11 -5.31
C ARG A 94 0.88 18.56 -5.74
N THR A 95 1.59 19.24 -6.63
CA THR A 95 2.92 18.83 -7.10
C THR A 95 4.02 19.58 -6.34
N GLU A 96 5.21 19.00 -6.26
CA GLU A 96 6.40 19.59 -5.63
C GLU A 96 6.18 20.04 -4.16
N ALA A 97 5.44 19.25 -3.39
CA ALA A 97 5.07 19.62 -2.02
C ALA A 97 6.27 19.50 -1.08
N ALA A 98 6.76 20.63 -0.57
CA ALA A 98 7.86 20.68 0.39
C ALA A 98 7.37 20.36 1.81
N HIS A 99 8.07 19.44 2.48
CA HIS A 99 7.80 19.00 3.84
C HIS A 99 9.04 19.24 4.72
N PRO A 100 9.04 20.32 5.51
CA PRO A 100 10.17 20.62 6.38
C PRO A 100 10.42 19.53 7.43
N LEU A 101 11.67 19.09 7.54
CA LEU A 101 12.16 18.15 8.55
C LEU A 101 12.64 18.86 9.82
N SER A 102 12.96 20.15 9.73
CA SER A 102 13.35 20.98 10.86
C SER A 102 12.53 22.28 10.92
N SER A 103 12.53 22.93 12.08
CA SER A 103 11.94 24.27 12.26
C SER A 103 12.63 25.33 11.40
N SER A 104 13.93 25.17 11.12
CA SER A 104 14.70 26.09 10.28
C SER A 104 14.39 25.98 8.78
N GLY A 105 13.62 24.98 8.34
CA GLY A 105 13.28 24.76 6.92
C GLY A 105 14.44 24.32 6.02
N LYS A 106 15.68 24.31 6.54
CA LYS A 106 16.91 23.96 5.80
C LYS A 106 16.96 22.50 5.37
N ARG A 107 16.33 21.60 6.13
CA ARG A 107 16.12 20.20 5.75
C ARG A 107 14.65 20.02 5.37
N ASN A 108 14.39 19.52 4.18
CA ASN A 108 13.05 19.15 3.74
C ASN A 108 13.09 17.86 2.92
N VAL A 109 12.01 17.10 2.98
CA VAL A 109 11.67 16.13 1.94
C VAL A 109 10.66 16.80 1.02
N ARG A 110 10.83 16.68 -0.30
CA ARG A 110 9.89 17.25 -1.26
C ARG A 110 9.22 16.10 -1.99
N ALA A 111 7.92 15.96 -1.81
CA ALA A 111 7.14 15.02 -2.58
C ALA A 111 7.00 15.52 -4.01
N ASP A 112 7.21 14.63 -4.99
CA ASP A 112 6.92 14.94 -6.38
C ASP A 112 5.44 15.30 -6.55
N ALA A 113 4.57 14.56 -5.85
CA ALA A 113 3.18 14.92 -5.70
C ALA A 113 2.57 14.42 -4.40
N VAL A 114 1.44 15.01 -4.04
CA VAL A 114 0.56 14.60 -2.95
C VAL A 114 -0.83 14.45 -3.53
N PHE A 115 -1.46 13.31 -3.24
CA PHE A 115 -2.83 13.01 -3.63
C PHE A 115 -3.70 12.81 -2.39
N GLN A 116 -4.89 13.41 -2.40
CA GLN A 116 -5.90 13.19 -1.37
C GLN A 116 -7.29 13.29 -1.99
N ASP A 117 -8.07 12.22 -1.86
CA ASP A 117 -9.46 12.18 -2.32
C ASP A 117 -10.33 11.41 -1.33
N LYS A 118 -11.19 12.15 -0.62
CA LYS A 118 -12.11 11.59 0.37
C LYS A 118 -13.19 10.71 -0.29
N ASP A 119 -13.62 11.06 -1.50
CA ASP A 119 -14.77 10.41 -2.15
C ASP A 119 -14.34 9.06 -2.72
N ALA A 120 -13.07 8.94 -3.13
CA ALA A 120 -12.42 7.68 -3.49
C ALA A 120 -11.88 6.90 -2.27
N CYS A 121 -12.11 7.35 -1.04
CA CYS A 121 -11.58 6.78 0.19
C CYS A 121 -10.04 6.64 0.22
N VAL A 122 -9.32 7.42 -0.59
CA VAL A 122 -7.85 7.39 -0.60
C VAL A 122 -7.35 8.37 0.47
N PRO A 123 -6.51 7.92 1.41
CA PRO A 123 -5.93 8.80 2.41
C PRO A 123 -5.02 9.84 1.76
N LEU A 124 -4.41 10.67 2.58
CA LEU A 124 -3.21 11.40 2.17
C LEU A 124 -2.16 10.41 1.64
N LEU A 125 -1.89 10.44 0.34
CA LEU A 125 -0.90 9.63 -0.35
C LEU A 125 0.25 10.52 -0.81
N MET A 126 1.45 10.27 -0.28
CA MET A 126 2.68 10.87 -0.82
C MET A 126 3.09 10.09 -2.06
N VAL A 127 3.50 10.79 -3.11
CA VAL A 127 3.87 10.19 -4.39
C VAL A 127 5.27 10.64 -4.79
N GLU A 128 6.13 9.66 -5.03
CA GLU A 128 7.44 9.82 -5.66
C GLU A 128 7.41 9.13 -7.02
N VAL A 129 7.94 9.79 -8.04
CA VAL A 129 8.07 9.22 -9.37
C VAL A 129 9.55 9.05 -9.67
N ASP A 130 10.00 7.87 -10.06
CA ASP A 130 11.39 7.66 -10.46
C ASP A 130 11.46 7.19 -11.90
N ARG A 131 12.25 7.91 -12.71
CA ARG A 131 12.50 7.52 -14.10
C ARG A 131 13.64 6.53 -14.25
N SER A 132 14.00 5.80 -13.20
CA SER A 132 15.14 4.88 -13.18
C SER A 132 16.49 5.56 -13.43
N THR A 133 16.57 6.88 -13.20
CA THR A 133 17.78 7.68 -13.39
C THR A 133 18.65 7.73 -12.14
N GLU A 134 18.06 7.47 -10.97
CA GLU A 134 18.76 7.43 -9.69
C GLU A 134 19.02 5.99 -9.24
N PRO A 135 20.09 5.74 -8.46
CA PRO A 135 20.34 4.43 -7.89
C PRO A 135 19.30 4.10 -6.79
N ALA A 136 19.00 2.82 -6.61
CA ALA A 136 17.93 2.38 -5.71
C ALA A 136 18.10 2.84 -4.24
N HIS A 137 19.34 3.05 -3.77
CA HIS A 137 19.58 3.53 -2.41
C HIS A 137 19.09 4.97 -2.21
N VAL A 138 19.14 5.84 -3.23
CA VAL A 138 18.61 7.20 -3.14
C VAL A 138 17.09 7.19 -2.92
N LEU A 139 16.36 6.30 -3.61
CA LEU A 139 14.94 6.12 -3.35
C LEU A 139 14.68 5.54 -1.94
N ALA A 140 15.55 4.66 -1.44
CA ALA A 140 15.43 4.15 -0.09
C ALA A 140 15.67 5.24 0.97
N ASP A 141 16.63 6.14 0.75
CA ASP A 141 16.91 7.31 1.60
C ASP A 141 15.73 8.30 1.61
N LYS A 142 14.97 8.38 0.50
CA LYS A 142 13.69 9.12 0.50
C LYS A 142 12.68 8.48 1.47
N VAL A 143 12.55 7.16 1.50
CA VAL A 143 11.68 6.47 2.48
C VAL A 143 12.08 6.81 3.91
N ALA A 144 13.39 6.82 4.20
CA ALA A 144 13.92 7.27 5.50
C ALA A 144 13.53 8.71 5.81
N SER A 145 13.66 9.60 4.83
CA SER A 145 13.30 11.02 4.98
C SER A 145 11.81 11.24 5.24
N TYR A 146 10.94 10.42 4.63
CA TYR A 146 9.50 10.42 4.97
C TYR A 146 9.24 9.91 6.38
N ALA A 147 9.96 8.88 6.84
CA ALA A 147 9.85 8.41 8.22
C ALA A 147 10.25 9.50 9.22
N ASP A 148 11.35 10.22 8.97
CA ASP A 148 11.77 11.40 9.75
C ASP A 148 10.68 12.48 9.77
N PHE A 149 10.11 12.80 8.61
CA PHE A 149 9.03 13.78 8.48
C PHE A 149 7.80 13.38 9.30
N TYR A 150 7.40 12.11 9.24
CA TYR A 150 6.24 11.60 9.96
C TYR A 150 6.46 11.51 11.47
N ALA A 151 7.70 11.25 11.90
CA ALA A 151 8.08 11.23 13.31
C ALA A 151 8.14 12.64 13.92
N ARG A 152 8.32 13.68 13.11
CA ARG A 152 8.38 15.07 13.58
C ARG A 152 7.07 15.47 14.28
N ARG A 153 7.19 15.95 15.52
CA ARG A 153 6.07 16.48 16.31
C ARG A 153 6.20 17.98 16.54
N VAL A 154 5.06 18.66 16.68
CA VAL A 154 4.97 20.09 16.98
C VAL A 154 3.86 20.34 18.00
N ARG A 155 3.88 21.51 18.64
CA ARG A 155 2.74 21.96 19.45
C ARG A 155 1.52 22.17 18.55
N PRO A 156 0.31 21.80 18.99
CA PRO A 156 -0.91 22.07 18.26
C PRO A 156 -1.07 23.58 18.03
N PRO A 157 -1.45 24.01 16.82
CA PRO A 157 -1.80 25.39 16.55
C PRO A 157 -2.96 25.83 17.45
N GLY A 158 -2.85 26.99 18.11
CA GLY A 158 -3.92 27.59 18.92
C GLY A 158 -3.83 27.37 20.43
N LEU A 159 -2.83 26.64 20.94
CA LEU A 159 -2.51 26.66 22.37
C LEU A 159 -1.72 27.93 22.74
N PRO A 160 -2.05 28.60 23.86
CA PRO A 160 -1.27 29.74 24.33
C PRO A 160 0.20 29.34 24.58
N PRO A 161 1.16 30.26 24.40
CA PRO A 161 2.55 29.98 24.75
C PRO A 161 2.63 29.53 26.21
N SER A 162 3.12 28.31 26.46
CA SER A 162 3.37 27.88 27.83
C SER A 162 4.47 28.77 28.44
N THR A 163 4.22 29.32 29.61
CA THR A 163 5.18 30.09 30.44
C THR A 163 6.30 29.24 31.04
N GLY A 164 6.54 28.03 30.54
CA GLY A 164 7.55 27.11 31.05
C GLY A 164 8.25 26.36 29.94
N HIS A 165 9.57 26.24 30.07
CA HIS A 165 10.41 25.30 29.33
C HIS A 165 9.78 23.91 29.41
N GLY A 166 9.34 23.38 28.26
CA GLY A 166 8.70 22.07 28.19
C GLY A 166 9.63 21.01 28.78
N THR A 167 9.18 20.35 29.84
CA THR A 167 9.86 19.20 30.44
C THR A 167 9.79 18.00 29.49
N ILE A 168 10.83 17.16 29.55
CA ILE A 168 10.88 15.88 28.83
C ILE A 168 9.61 15.08 29.18
N GLY A 169 8.79 14.78 28.17
CA GLY A 169 7.51 14.09 28.34
C GLY A 169 6.25 14.93 28.05
N ASP A 170 6.38 16.16 27.54
CA ASP A 170 5.23 17.00 27.17
C ASP A 170 4.34 16.31 26.10
N LEU A 171 3.23 15.72 26.57
CA LEU A 171 2.27 14.93 25.78
C LEU A 171 1.44 15.78 24.80
N ASN A 172 1.56 17.10 24.87
CA ASN A 172 0.77 18.05 24.08
C ASN A 172 1.40 18.36 22.72
N THR A 173 1.80 17.33 21.98
CA THR A 173 2.32 17.49 20.62
C THR A 173 1.55 16.65 19.62
N VAL A 174 1.35 17.19 18.43
CA VAL A 174 0.73 16.50 17.29
C VAL A 174 1.81 16.21 16.24
N PRO A 175 1.66 15.13 15.43
CA PRO A 175 2.50 14.94 14.26
C PRO A 175 2.42 16.15 13.34
N PHE A 176 3.57 16.67 12.89
CA PHE A 176 3.65 17.90 12.11
C PHE A 176 2.86 17.82 10.81
N TRP A 177 2.86 16.67 10.15
CA TRP A 177 2.12 16.45 8.91
C TRP A 177 0.60 16.64 9.08
N GLU A 178 0.04 16.43 10.26
CA GLU A 178 -1.39 16.65 10.55
C GLU A 178 -1.76 18.13 10.61
N THR A 179 -0.77 19.01 10.77
CA THR A 179 -0.99 20.46 10.66
C THR A 179 -1.04 20.93 9.21
N LEU A 180 -0.52 20.12 8.27
CA LEU A 180 -0.48 20.44 6.84
C LEU A 180 -1.64 19.80 6.07
N TYR A 181 -2.11 18.65 6.54
CA TYR A 181 -3.09 17.82 5.84
C TYR A 181 -4.22 17.40 6.76
N ARG A 182 -5.44 17.37 6.23
CA ARG A 182 -6.59 16.85 6.97
C ARG A 182 -6.43 15.35 7.16
N ARG A 183 -6.73 14.86 8.37
CA ARG A 183 -6.83 13.42 8.65
C ARG A 183 -7.97 12.81 7.83
N THR A 184 -7.72 11.64 7.26
CA THR A 184 -8.67 10.90 6.41
C THR A 184 -9.28 9.69 7.11
N GLY A 185 -9.05 9.52 8.42
CA GLY A 185 -9.65 8.45 9.22
C GLY A 185 -8.99 7.07 9.11
N LEU A 186 -7.97 6.90 8.25
CA LEU A 186 -7.13 5.71 8.23
C LEU A 186 -6.11 5.77 9.37
N ALA A 187 -6.00 4.67 10.11
CA ALA A 187 -5.01 4.52 11.18
C ALA A 187 -3.60 4.38 10.59
N GLY A 188 -2.59 4.93 11.27
CA GLY A 188 -1.19 4.84 10.87
C GLY A 188 -0.64 6.11 10.22
N LEU A 189 0.55 5.98 9.61
CA LEU A 189 1.22 7.06 8.90
C LEU A 189 0.65 7.22 7.47
N PRO A 190 0.76 8.40 6.84
CA PRO A 190 0.39 8.57 5.45
C PRO A 190 1.17 7.60 4.55
N PRO A 191 0.50 6.87 3.64
CA PRO A 191 1.20 5.99 2.71
C PRO A 191 2.12 6.74 1.74
N LEU A 192 3.19 6.06 1.32
CA LEU A 192 4.11 6.50 0.29
C LEU A 192 3.98 5.58 -0.94
N ALA A 193 3.64 6.15 -2.07
CA ALA A 193 3.64 5.50 -3.37
C ALA A 193 4.92 5.86 -4.15
N ILE A 194 5.64 4.84 -4.61
CA ILE A 194 6.73 5.01 -5.57
C ILE A 194 6.27 4.48 -6.93
N VAL A 195 6.24 5.36 -7.93
CA VAL A 195 5.86 5.06 -9.31
C VAL A 195 7.11 5.05 -10.18
N LEU A 196 7.48 3.87 -10.68
CA LEU A 196 8.69 3.73 -11.49
C LEU A 196 8.38 3.78 -13.00
N THR A 197 9.29 4.36 -13.76
CA THR A 197 9.23 4.42 -15.23
C THR A 197 10.65 4.53 -15.82
N GLY A 198 10.75 4.68 -17.15
CA GLY A 198 12.00 4.97 -17.85
C GLY A 198 12.95 3.78 -18.05
N ALA A 199 12.53 2.57 -17.70
CA ALA A 199 13.28 1.33 -17.94
C ALA A 199 12.34 0.16 -18.29
N GLY A 200 12.91 -0.94 -18.79
CA GLY A 200 12.14 -2.14 -19.12
C GLY A 200 11.54 -2.84 -17.89
N PRO A 201 10.46 -3.65 -18.06
CA PRO A 201 9.70 -4.23 -16.94
C PRO A 201 10.56 -4.99 -15.92
N THR A 202 11.47 -5.85 -16.38
CA THR A 202 12.37 -6.63 -15.51
C THR A 202 13.27 -5.73 -14.66
N ALA A 203 13.77 -4.63 -15.23
CA ALA A 203 14.63 -3.69 -14.52
C ALA A 203 13.83 -2.90 -13.46
N LEU A 204 12.59 -2.53 -13.78
CA LEU A 204 11.69 -1.86 -12.82
C LEU A 204 11.34 -2.78 -11.65
N GLU A 205 11.03 -4.06 -11.91
CA GLU A 205 10.76 -5.03 -10.85
C GLU A 205 11.99 -5.33 -9.98
N GLY A 206 13.16 -5.44 -10.60
CA GLY A 206 14.44 -5.53 -9.89
C GLY A 206 14.66 -4.32 -8.98
N ARG A 207 14.37 -3.11 -9.49
CA ARG A 207 14.48 -1.87 -8.72
C ARG A 207 13.47 -1.83 -7.56
N MET A 208 12.21 -2.18 -7.77
CA MET A 208 11.20 -2.27 -6.70
C MET A 208 11.67 -3.19 -5.57
N ARG A 209 12.18 -4.38 -5.90
CA ARG A 209 12.75 -5.31 -4.91
C ARG A 209 13.95 -4.73 -4.18
N ALA A 210 14.85 -4.05 -4.90
CA ALA A 210 16.02 -3.41 -4.32
C ALA A 210 15.64 -2.30 -3.33
N VAL A 211 14.73 -1.40 -3.70
CA VAL A 211 14.24 -0.32 -2.82
C VAL A 211 13.53 -0.91 -1.61
N GLY A 212 12.65 -1.91 -1.79
CA GLY A 212 11.97 -2.59 -0.69
C GLY A 212 12.95 -3.20 0.32
N ARG A 213 14.00 -3.87 -0.16
CA ARG A 213 15.04 -4.43 0.70
C ARG A 213 15.86 -3.36 1.43
N LEU A 214 16.30 -2.32 0.73
CA LEU A 214 17.15 -1.26 1.30
C LEU A 214 16.40 -0.38 2.31
N SER A 215 15.09 -0.20 2.14
CA SER A 215 14.24 0.60 3.03
C SER A 215 13.54 -0.22 4.11
N ARG A 216 13.90 -1.49 4.30
CA ARG A 216 13.20 -2.45 5.17
C ARG A 216 12.94 -1.92 6.58
N GLU A 217 13.91 -1.21 7.16
CA GLU A 217 13.80 -0.64 8.50
C GLU A 217 12.58 0.29 8.66
N PHE A 218 12.19 1.00 7.60
CA PHE A 218 11.17 2.04 7.65
C PHE A 218 9.76 1.53 7.40
N TRP A 219 9.56 0.38 6.74
CA TRP A 219 8.23 -0.15 6.44
C TRP A 219 7.92 -1.49 7.11
N ALA A 220 8.92 -2.29 7.49
CA ALA A 220 8.69 -3.61 8.05
C ALA A 220 8.09 -3.52 9.46
N GLY A 221 6.98 -4.23 9.68
CA GLY A 221 6.37 -4.34 11.00
C GLY A 221 7.29 -5.08 11.98
N GLN A 222 7.16 -4.75 13.26
CA GLN A 222 7.84 -5.47 14.34
C GLN A 222 7.00 -6.67 14.75
N GLU A 223 7.63 -7.83 14.90
CA GLU A 223 6.95 -9.01 15.43
C GLU A 223 6.74 -8.86 16.94
N HIS A 224 5.50 -9.04 17.37
CA HIS A 224 5.13 -9.08 18.77
C HIS A 224 4.51 -10.43 19.07
N ALA A 225 5.13 -11.19 19.98
CA ALA A 225 4.51 -12.37 20.54
C ALA A 225 3.53 -11.96 21.65
N GLU A 226 2.32 -12.52 21.66
CA GLU A 226 1.48 -12.45 22.85
C GLU A 226 1.90 -13.60 23.76
N TYR A 227 2.61 -13.29 24.84
CA TYR A 227 3.05 -14.29 25.82
C TYR A 227 1.82 -14.88 26.51
N SER A 228 1.42 -16.07 26.08
CA SER A 228 0.36 -16.87 26.69
C SER A 228 1.01 -17.94 27.56
N TYR A 229 0.89 -17.83 28.87
CA TYR A 229 1.19 -18.94 29.78
C TYR A 229 0.23 -20.09 29.48
N GLY A 230 0.72 -21.22 28.95
CA GLY A 230 0.08 -22.52 29.14
C GLY A 230 -0.66 -23.21 27.98
N THR A 231 -0.50 -22.82 26.71
CA THR A 231 -0.98 -23.66 25.58
C THR A 231 -0.04 -23.59 24.39
N SER A 232 0.94 -24.50 24.36
CA SER A 232 1.68 -24.89 23.17
C SER A 232 0.79 -25.80 22.33
N ASP A 233 0.02 -25.21 21.41
CA ASP A 233 -0.57 -25.96 20.30
C ASP A 233 0.14 -25.44 19.02
N ASP A 234 0.99 -26.29 18.46
CA ASP A 234 2.07 -26.00 17.50
C ASP A 234 1.61 -25.61 16.08
N GLY A 235 0.48 -24.91 15.94
CA GLY A 235 -0.20 -24.76 14.64
C GLY A 235 -0.10 -23.39 13.96
N ASP A 236 0.03 -22.28 14.70
CA ASP A 236 0.06 -20.95 14.08
C ASP A 236 0.77 -19.96 15.02
N GLY A 237 1.88 -19.41 14.54
CA GLY A 237 2.79 -18.58 15.31
C GLY A 237 2.05 -17.55 16.16
N GLY A 238 2.32 -17.56 17.46
CA GLY A 238 1.70 -16.71 18.48
C GLY A 238 2.09 -15.23 18.38
N PHE A 239 2.26 -14.70 17.17
CA PHE A 239 2.74 -13.34 16.91
C PHE A 239 1.81 -12.53 16.00
N TYR A 240 1.90 -11.22 16.13
CA TYR A 240 1.30 -10.23 15.24
C TYR A 240 2.35 -9.20 14.83
N LEU A 241 2.09 -8.45 13.76
CA LEU A 241 2.94 -7.36 13.30
C LEU A 241 2.44 -6.01 13.83
N GLY A 242 3.34 -5.25 14.43
CA GLY A 242 3.15 -3.87 14.84
C GLY A 242 3.75 -2.91 13.81
N PHE A 243 2.93 -2.00 13.28
CA PHE A 243 3.34 -1.02 12.27
C PHE A 243 3.46 0.41 12.81
N THR A 244 3.53 0.57 14.14
CA THR A 244 3.72 1.88 14.76
C THR A 244 5.00 2.53 14.24
N GLY A 245 4.89 3.73 13.68
CA GLY A 245 6.03 4.46 13.11
C GLY A 245 6.55 3.88 11.78
N LYS A 246 5.87 2.92 11.17
CA LYS A 246 6.26 2.33 9.89
C LYS A 246 5.52 2.96 8.73
N VAL A 247 6.25 3.30 7.67
CA VAL A 247 5.73 3.91 6.44
C VAL A 247 4.98 2.86 5.62
N PRO A 248 3.68 3.05 5.32
CA PRO A 248 2.96 2.18 4.40
C PRO A 248 3.48 2.41 2.98
N LEU A 249 4.38 1.54 2.51
CA LEU A 249 5.07 1.70 1.23
C LEU A 249 4.40 0.85 0.14
N VAL A 250 3.90 1.49 -0.91
CA VAL A 250 3.38 0.83 -2.11
C VAL A 250 4.21 1.23 -3.32
N MET A 251 4.38 0.29 -4.26
CA MET A 251 5.13 0.52 -5.49
C MET A 251 4.34 0.07 -6.70
N THR A 252 4.53 0.75 -7.82
CA THR A 252 3.98 0.35 -9.11
C THR A 252 4.82 0.90 -10.26
N THR A 253 4.41 0.63 -11.50
CA THR A 253 4.99 1.27 -12.68
C THR A 253 3.97 2.19 -13.33
N LEU A 254 4.44 3.25 -13.99
CA LEU A 254 3.57 4.18 -14.72
C LEU A 254 2.76 3.45 -15.79
N ASP A 255 3.36 2.47 -16.46
CA ASP A 255 2.68 1.66 -17.49
C ASP A 255 1.51 0.87 -16.91
N ARG A 256 1.71 0.20 -15.75
CA ARG A 256 0.63 -0.54 -15.06
C ARG A 256 -0.51 0.40 -14.67
N LEU A 257 -0.18 1.57 -14.11
CA LEU A 257 -1.18 2.59 -13.76
C LEU A 257 -1.99 3.05 -14.97
N GLN A 258 -1.33 3.35 -16.08
CA GLN A 258 -2.02 3.79 -17.29
C GLN A 258 -2.86 2.69 -17.95
N GLN A 259 -2.48 1.42 -17.78
CA GLN A 259 -3.20 0.29 -18.35
C GLN A 259 -4.45 -0.06 -17.54
N HIS A 260 -4.34 -0.14 -16.21
CA HIS A 260 -5.40 -0.68 -15.36
C HIS A 260 -6.06 0.34 -14.41
N GLY A 261 -5.47 1.52 -14.27
CA GLY A 261 -5.89 2.55 -13.32
C GLY A 261 -5.41 2.28 -11.90
N PRO A 262 -5.48 3.27 -10.99
CA PRO A 262 -5.03 3.10 -9.60
C PRO A 262 -5.91 2.12 -8.82
N MET A 263 -7.18 1.95 -9.20
CA MET A 263 -8.10 1.02 -8.55
C MET A 263 -8.02 -0.41 -9.13
N GLY A 264 -7.23 -0.61 -10.19
CA GLY A 264 -6.89 -1.93 -10.71
C GLY A 264 -5.77 -2.62 -9.92
N PRO A 265 -5.50 -3.91 -10.19
CA PRO A 265 -4.44 -4.67 -9.53
C PRO A 265 -3.06 -4.23 -10.05
N VAL A 266 -2.56 -3.10 -9.56
CA VAL A 266 -1.28 -2.51 -10.01
C VAL A 266 -0.28 -2.26 -8.89
N TRP A 267 -0.73 -2.29 -7.64
CA TRP A 267 0.08 -1.88 -6.50
C TRP A 267 0.70 -3.08 -5.79
N PHE A 268 2.00 -3.01 -5.60
CA PHE A 268 2.76 -3.93 -4.78
C PHE A 268 2.92 -3.29 -3.41
N ARG A 269 2.20 -3.81 -2.40
CA ARG A 269 2.43 -3.42 -1.01
C ARG A 269 3.74 -4.03 -0.54
N VAL A 270 4.74 -3.20 -0.25
CA VAL A 270 5.99 -3.65 0.35
C VAL A 270 5.70 -4.00 1.82
N ALA A 271 5.65 -5.29 2.11
CA ALA A 271 5.35 -5.83 3.43
C ALA A 271 6.02 -7.21 3.60
N GLN A 272 6.33 -7.58 4.85
CA GLN A 272 7.17 -8.75 5.14
C GLN A 272 6.52 -10.07 4.69
N GLU A 273 5.19 -10.09 4.61
CA GLU A 273 4.37 -11.27 4.31
C GLU A 273 3.38 -11.04 3.16
N ARG A 274 3.51 -9.93 2.43
CA ARG A 274 2.56 -9.48 1.37
C ARG A 274 3.33 -8.79 0.24
N GLY A 275 2.72 -8.69 -0.94
CA GLY A 275 3.27 -7.93 -2.07
C GLY A 275 3.96 -8.76 -3.15
N ARG A 276 3.64 -10.05 -3.24
CA ARG A 276 4.05 -10.90 -4.38
C ARG A 276 3.21 -10.63 -5.63
N GLU A 277 1.92 -10.40 -5.43
CA GLU A 277 0.96 -10.08 -6.48
C GLU A 277 0.52 -8.63 -6.39
N PRO A 278 0.22 -7.97 -7.52
CA PRO A 278 -0.31 -6.62 -7.52
C PRO A 278 -1.77 -6.60 -7.07
N GLU A 279 -2.15 -5.52 -6.39
CA GLU A 279 -3.46 -5.37 -5.75
C GLU A 279 -4.07 -3.99 -6.04
N PRO A 280 -5.40 -3.85 -5.92
CA PRO A 280 -6.07 -2.54 -5.92
C PRO A 280 -5.52 -1.61 -4.84
N LEU A 281 -5.46 -0.31 -5.11
CA LEU A 281 -4.86 0.69 -4.21
C LEU A 281 -5.36 0.56 -2.77
N LEU A 282 -6.68 0.65 -2.56
CA LEU A 282 -7.26 0.59 -1.21
C LEU A 282 -6.89 -0.69 -0.47
N LYS A 283 -6.83 -1.82 -1.19
CA LYS A 283 -6.35 -3.07 -0.61
C LYS A 283 -4.89 -2.91 -0.23
N ALA A 284 -4.01 -2.49 -1.13
CA ALA A 284 -2.57 -2.35 -0.89
C ALA A 284 -2.22 -1.39 0.25
N LEU A 285 -3.07 -0.40 0.53
CA LEU A 285 -2.89 0.54 1.64
C LEU A 285 -3.15 -0.06 3.04
N THR A 286 -3.84 -1.20 3.14
CA THR A 286 -4.11 -1.84 4.43
C THR A 286 -2.91 -2.60 5.00
N ASP A 287 -2.76 -2.59 6.32
CA ASP A 287 -1.83 -3.48 7.02
C ASP A 287 -2.43 -4.88 7.18
N THR A 288 -1.57 -5.91 7.22
CA THR A 288 -1.98 -7.31 7.40
C THR A 288 -1.25 -7.92 8.60
N ARG A 289 -1.84 -8.98 9.19
CA ARG A 289 -1.35 -9.63 10.42
C ARG A 289 -1.25 -8.68 11.61
N THR A 290 -2.14 -7.69 11.67
CA THR A 290 -2.21 -6.74 12.77
C THR A 290 -2.65 -7.40 14.08
N ALA A 291 -2.44 -6.71 15.21
CA ALA A 291 -2.94 -7.16 16.51
C ALA A 291 -4.46 -7.41 16.51
N ALA A 292 -5.23 -6.62 15.77
CA ALA A 292 -6.68 -6.77 15.65
C ALA A 292 -7.06 -8.08 14.96
N GLU A 293 -6.43 -8.40 13.83
CA GLU A 293 -6.64 -9.67 13.13
C GLU A 293 -6.22 -10.87 13.98
N TYR A 294 -5.09 -10.77 14.69
CA TYR A 294 -4.63 -11.80 15.60
C TYR A 294 -5.66 -12.07 16.70
N ARG A 295 -6.13 -11.03 17.40
CA ARG A 295 -7.18 -11.14 18.42
C ARG A 295 -8.48 -11.70 17.86
N GLN A 296 -8.84 -11.38 16.63
CA GLN A 296 -10.01 -11.92 15.96
C GLN A 296 -9.87 -13.42 15.69
N ARG A 297 -8.74 -13.87 15.13
CA ARG A 297 -8.46 -15.31 14.92
C ARG A 297 -8.47 -16.09 16.23
N ARG A 298 -7.88 -15.53 17.29
CA ARG A 298 -7.90 -16.13 18.64
C ARG A 298 -9.33 -16.30 19.16
N LYS A 299 -10.15 -15.25 19.10
CA LYS A 299 -11.58 -15.31 19.48
C LYS A 299 -12.35 -16.34 18.66
N GLN A 300 -12.06 -16.47 17.35
CA GLN A 300 -12.69 -17.49 16.51
C GLN A 300 -12.31 -18.91 16.94
N ARG A 301 -11.04 -19.15 17.31
CA ARG A 301 -10.60 -20.45 17.85
C ARG A 301 -11.24 -20.77 19.19
N GLU A 302 -11.26 -19.81 20.11
CA GLU A 302 -11.92 -19.95 21.42
C GLU A 302 -13.41 -20.30 21.26
N ARG A 303 -14.09 -19.69 20.27
CA ARG A 303 -15.49 -20.01 19.94
C ARG A 303 -15.66 -21.37 19.23
N ALA A 304 -14.68 -21.83 18.47
CA ALA A 304 -14.70 -23.13 17.79
C ALA A 304 -14.26 -24.30 18.68
N ALA A 305 -13.52 -24.04 19.76
CA ALA A 305 -12.99 -25.05 20.68
C ALA A 305 -14.09 -25.96 21.29
N PRO A 306 -15.27 -25.45 21.71
CA PRO A 306 -16.37 -26.31 22.18
C PRO A 306 -16.95 -27.22 21.08
N ALA A 307 -16.95 -26.79 19.82
CA ALA A 307 -17.45 -27.59 18.70
C ALA A 307 -16.48 -28.73 18.33
N LEU A 308 -15.17 -28.46 18.37
CA LEU A 308 -14.14 -29.47 18.14
C LEU A 308 -14.02 -30.45 19.31
N SER A 309 -14.15 -29.99 20.55
CA SER A 309 -14.13 -30.87 21.73
C SER A 309 -15.34 -31.79 21.78
N SER A 310 -16.54 -31.29 21.45
CA SER A 310 -17.76 -32.12 21.36
C SER A 310 -17.72 -33.13 20.21
N LEU A 311 -17.14 -32.78 19.05
CA LEU A 311 -16.83 -33.72 17.97
C LEU A 311 -15.79 -34.78 18.41
N ARG A 312 -14.73 -34.39 19.13
CA ARG A 312 -13.68 -35.30 19.62
C ARG A 312 -14.22 -36.27 20.68
N VAL A 313 -15.06 -35.79 21.59
CA VAL A 313 -15.75 -36.61 22.60
C VAL A 313 -16.75 -37.56 21.94
N ARG A 314 -17.54 -37.10 20.95
CA ARG A 314 -18.44 -37.97 20.17
C ARG A 314 -17.69 -39.02 19.36
N SER A 315 -16.57 -38.66 18.74
CA SER A 315 -15.72 -39.57 17.96
C SER A 315 -15.01 -40.60 18.86
N GLY A 316 -14.53 -40.18 20.03
CA GLY A 316 -13.96 -41.05 21.05
C GLY A 316 -14.99 -42.03 21.62
N ARG A 317 -16.22 -41.56 21.88
CA ARG A 317 -17.33 -42.42 22.28
C ARG A 317 -17.74 -43.41 21.17
N ALA A 318 -17.81 -42.99 19.91
CA ALA A 318 -18.11 -43.89 18.79
C ALA A 318 -17.03 -44.96 18.60
N ARG A 319 -15.74 -44.61 18.74
CA ARG A 319 -14.63 -45.58 18.74
C ARG A 319 -14.70 -46.55 19.93
N ALA A 320 -15.02 -46.06 21.13
CA ALA A 320 -15.17 -46.91 22.31
C ALA A 320 -16.35 -47.89 22.17
N TRP A 321 -17.45 -47.47 21.53
CA TRP A 321 -18.59 -48.35 21.21
C TRP A 321 -18.23 -49.42 20.16
N CYS A 322 -17.50 -49.07 19.10
CA CYS A 322 -17.04 -50.06 18.12
C CYS A 322 -16.09 -51.10 18.75
N VAL A 323 -15.17 -50.69 19.63
CA VAL A 323 -14.25 -51.62 20.32
C VAL A 323 -15.00 -52.53 21.29
N ALA A 324 -15.97 -52.00 22.04
CA ALA A 324 -16.79 -52.81 22.96
C ALA A 324 -17.72 -53.79 22.22
N GLY A 325 -18.23 -53.43 21.03
CA GLY A 325 -19.03 -54.31 20.18
C GLY A 325 -18.23 -55.50 19.63
N VAL A 326 -16.98 -55.28 19.24
CA VAL A 326 -16.06 -56.34 18.75
C VAL A 326 -15.63 -57.29 19.89
N SER A 327 -15.47 -56.79 21.12
CA SER A 327 -15.15 -57.64 22.28
C SER A 327 -16.33 -58.45 22.81
N ARG A 328 -17.58 -58.05 22.53
CA ARG A 328 -18.77 -58.81 22.94
C ARG A 328 -19.16 -59.90 21.92
N ALA A 329 -18.82 -59.72 20.64
CA ALA A 329 -19.00 -60.73 19.59
C ALA A 329 -17.96 -61.88 19.63
N SER A 330 -16.90 -61.75 20.44
CA SER A 330 -15.82 -62.75 20.56
C SER A 330 -15.91 -63.61 21.83
N ARG A 331 -17.02 -63.52 22.60
CA ARG A 331 -17.26 -64.33 23.82
C ARG A 331 -18.46 -65.28 23.75
N SER A 332 -19.08 -65.45 22.59
CA SER A 332 -20.09 -66.48 22.37
C SER A 332 -19.77 -67.22 21.07
N ASP A 333 -19.05 -68.33 21.17
CA ASP A 333 -19.55 -69.65 20.78
C ASP A 333 -18.43 -70.68 20.61
N GLY A 334 -18.48 -71.72 21.43
CA GLY A 334 -18.04 -73.04 21.03
C GLY A 334 -19.20 -73.75 20.32
N SER A 335 -19.09 -73.89 18.99
CA SER A 335 -19.53 -74.94 18.04
C SER A 335 -20.79 -75.82 18.29
N PRO A 336 -21.33 -76.51 17.26
CA PRO A 336 -21.34 -76.23 15.81
C PRO A 336 -22.72 -76.47 15.15
N GLY A 337 -22.98 -75.86 13.99
CA GLY A 337 -23.99 -76.37 13.05
C GLY A 337 -24.69 -75.31 12.20
N GLY A 338 -24.80 -75.60 10.90
CA GLY A 338 -25.90 -75.10 10.06
C GLY A 338 -25.59 -73.94 9.13
N TYR A 339 -25.91 -74.17 7.86
CA TYR A 339 -25.79 -73.32 6.67
C TYR A 339 -26.41 -71.90 6.73
N ALA A 340 -25.88 -71.04 5.84
CA ALA A 340 -26.53 -69.98 5.03
C ALA A 340 -26.37 -68.47 5.39
N LEU A 341 -25.55 -67.80 4.55
CA LEU A 341 -25.71 -66.52 3.83
C LEU A 341 -26.37 -65.28 4.46
N ALA A 342 -25.59 -64.20 4.59
CA ALA A 342 -25.79 -62.81 4.09
C ALA A 342 -24.71 -61.91 4.74
N GLY A 343 -23.83 -61.18 4.07
CA GLY A 343 -24.07 -60.24 2.98
C GLY A 343 -23.84 -58.81 3.51
N CYS A 344 -22.59 -58.33 3.55
CA CYS A 344 -22.30 -56.89 3.66
C CYS A 344 -20.96 -56.58 2.98
N GLY A 345 -21.05 -56.26 1.69
CA GLY A 345 -19.92 -55.91 0.84
C GLY A 345 -19.38 -54.52 1.18
N LEU A 346 -18.08 -54.45 1.42
CA LEU A 346 -17.31 -53.22 1.34
C LEU A 346 -17.31 -52.72 -0.11
N VAL A 347 -17.98 -51.59 -0.36
CA VAL A 347 -17.84 -50.87 -1.63
C VAL A 347 -16.55 -50.06 -1.60
N ARG A 348 -15.53 -50.56 -2.30
CA ARG A 348 -14.36 -49.77 -2.75
C ARG A 348 -14.79 -48.90 -3.95
N PRO A 349 -14.46 -47.60 -3.99
CA PRO A 349 -14.52 -46.87 -5.25
C PRO A 349 -13.28 -47.22 -6.11
N LEU A 350 -13.56 -47.84 -7.26
CA LEU A 350 -12.65 -47.99 -8.39
C LEU A 350 -12.29 -46.61 -8.95
N ARG A 351 -10.99 -46.35 -9.11
CA ARG A 351 -10.48 -45.28 -9.98
C ARG A 351 -10.62 -45.73 -11.44
N PRO A 352 -11.20 -44.92 -12.35
CA PRO A 352 -10.98 -45.12 -13.77
C PRO A 352 -9.75 -44.32 -14.20
N GLY A 353 -8.76 -45.03 -14.72
CA GLY A 353 -7.71 -44.45 -15.55
C GLY A 353 -8.15 -44.40 -17.02
N ALA A 354 -7.59 -43.45 -17.76
CA ALA A 354 -7.43 -43.49 -19.22
C ALA A 354 -6.28 -42.49 -19.60
N PRO A 355 -5.69 -42.56 -20.81
CA PRO A 355 -4.40 -43.22 -21.02
C PRO A 355 -3.31 -42.26 -21.53
N PHE A 356 -2.09 -42.77 -21.60
CA PHE A 356 -1.00 -42.20 -22.37
C PHE A 356 -1.30 -42.28 -23.88
N VAL A 357 -1.30 -41.12 -24.55
CA VAL A 357 -0.48 -40.81 -25.74
C VAL A 357 0.02 -39.38 -25.59
#